data_AF-A0A926WIB5-F1
#
_entry.id   AF-A0A926WIB5-F1
#
_cell.length_a   1.000
_cell.length_b   1.000
_cell.length_c   1.000
_cell.angle_alpha   90.00
_cell.angle_beta   90.00
_cell.angle_gamma   90.00
#
_symmetry.space_group_name_H-M   'P 1'
#
loop_
_entity.id
_entity.type
_entity.pdbx_description
1 polymer ?
#
loop_
_entity_poly.entity_id
_entity_poly.type
_entity_poly.pdbx_seq_one_letter_code
_entity_poly.pdbx_strand_id
1 'polypeptide(L)'
;MRGNKSAVNTVAITPDGKKVVSGSSDKTLKLWDLETGMEIFTLSGHEDSINTVAITPDGKKAISGSSDKTLKIWNLETGTEISTLQGSNYSVAELAITADGKKVVSALKNETLKIWDLEQRTEITEVNVLSDWGYELVMTPDGTKAISKVRDQNLNQTLKVLNLETGQVIFNININNYWASALGITPNGKKAIAALYDSSDIRFMYTDKKPPAADKPIIKVWDLETAEVIFMLSSECYAYTYTDNINYVTAIAMTPDGKKAVIALDDTTIRVWDLQTDQEILILIGHDCWINAITISQDGKKVISASCDRTLIMWDLDTAEEIIFTGHQNSVKTVAITPDCKKAVSGSDDKTLKVWDLQTGQEIFTLTGHRDSITQVAITPDGKKAVSAANDRTMKIWDLETGMEISNLPSQPYKKAGHEKSVTEVAITPDGKKALSISEDDNAIIVWDLEKNQAISILTANLNSVHTLAITPDGKQVLSGCRDNIILWDLETGTEFTFTDNEYYVRTLAITPDGKKLFSGSRDGLTLWDLETKMRIPWIGCGFLINKIAITPDGKKAIYDAYNNNLNVWDFEAEKIIFTLTGHEKMVTSVAITPDGKKAVSGSSDKTVKVWDLETGMEISNLS
;
A
#
# COMPACT_ATOMS: atom_id res chain seq x y z
N MET A 1 0.47 0.90 4.77
CA MET A 1 1.40 -0.08 4.15
C MET A 1 0.64 -1.01 3.21
N ARG A 2 1.03 -1.07 1.93
CA ARG A 2 0.33 -1.83 0.88
C ARG A 2 1.30 -2.70 0.10
N GLY A 3 0.88 -3.89 -0.32
CA GLY A 3 1.73 -4.81 -1.11
C GLY A 3 1.40 -6.30 -0.96
N ASN A 4 0.58 -6.68 0.03
CA ASN A 4 0.08 -8.05 0.14
C ASN A 4 -0.92 -8.34 -0.99
N LYS A 5 -0.89 -9.55 -1.53
CA LYS A 5 -1.77 -9.97 -2.64
C LYS A 5 -3.10 -10.54 -2.14
N SER A 6 -3.16 -10.92 -0.87
CA SER A 6 -4.34 -11.49 -0.20
C SER A 6 -4.45 -10.97 1.24
N ALA A 7 -5.48 -11.41 1.96
CA ALA A 7 -5.78 -10.97 3.32
C ALA A 7 -4.55 -11.03 4.24
N VAL A 8 -4.35 -10.03 5.09
CA VAL A 8 -3.30 -10.05 6.12
C VAL A 8 -3.91 -10.62 7.39
N ASN A 9 -3.41 -11.77 7.84
CA ASN A 9 -4.03 -12.53 8.94
C ASN A 9 -3.39 -12.21 10.29
N THR A 10 -2.14 -11.78 10.30
CA THR A 10 -1.34 -11.64 11.53
C THR A 10 -0.30 -10.53 11.38
N VAL A 11 0.07 -9.92 12.50
CA VAL A 11 1.04 -8.82 12.55
C VAL A 11 1.81 -8.85 13.87
N ALA A 12 3.13 -8.60 13.81
CA ALA A 12 3.99 -8.47 14.99
C ALA A 12 4.98 -7.33 14.82
N ILE A 13 5.14 -6.50 15.84
CA ILE A 13 6.09 -5.38 15.87
C ILE A 13 7.42 -5.80 16.48
N THR A 14 8.55 -5.28 15.97
CA THR A 14 9.85 -5.50 16.59
C THR A 14 9.94 -4.80 17.96
N PRO A 15 10.74 -5.34 18.91
CA PRO A 15 10.89 -4.76 20.24
C PRO A 15 11.39 -3.30 20.26
N ASP A 16 12.18 -2.90 19.26
CA ASP A 16 12.63 -1.51 19.10
C ASP A 16 11.57 -0.57 18.51
N GLY A 17 10.41 -1.10 18.10
CA GLY A 17 9.30 -0.35 17.52
C GLY A 17 9.55 0.18 16.11
N LYS A 18 10.64 -0.22 15.44
CA LYS A 18 11.05 0.32 14.14
C LYS A 18 10.55 -0.47 12.95
N LYS A 19 10.21 -1.74 13.12
CA LYS A 19 9.77 -2.61 12.04
C LYS A 19 8.54 -3.41 12.43
N VAL A 20 7.81 -3.89 11.42
CA VAL A 20 6.68 -4.79 11.62
C VAL A 20 6.74 -5.93 10.63
N VAL A 21 6.39 -7.13 11.06
CA VAL A 21 6.22 -8.30 10.20
C VAL A 21 4.74 -8.61 10.06
N SER A 22 4.27 -8.75 8.83
CA SER A 22 2.89 -9.15 8.51
C SER A 22 2.88 -10.52 7.85
N GLY A 23 1.94 -11.39 8.22
CA GLY A 23 1.70 -12.67 7.55
C GLY A 23 0.37 -12.68 6.80
N SER A 24 0.37 -13.19 5.56
CA SER A 24 -0.78 -13.14 4.66
C SER A 24 -1.25 -14.51 4.16
N SER A 25 -2.53 -14.58 3.77
CA SER A 25 -3.10 -15.67 2.98
C SER A 25 -2.48 -15.81 1.58
N ASP A 26 -1.63 -14.87 1.15
CA ASP A 26 -0.83 -14.99 -0.07
C ASP A 26 0.42 -15.88 0.08
N LYS A 27 0.54 -16.54 1.24
CA LYS A 27 1.62 -17.48 1.62
C LYS A 27 2.97 -16.80 1.92
N THR A 28 3.01 -15.47 1.92
CA THR A 28 4.23 -14.73 2.22
C THR A 28 4.12 -14.01 3.56
N LEU A 29 5.28 -13.73 4.15
CA LEU A 29 5.40 -12.67 5.14
C LEU A 29 6.09 -11.46 4.51
N LYS A 30 5.82 -10.28 5.05
CA LYS A 30 6.50 -9.04 4.67
C LYS A 30 7.05 -8.35 5.90
N LEU A 31 8.30 -7.90 5.82
CA LEU A 31 8.94 -7.03 6.81
C LEU A 31 8.83 -5.59 6.31
N TRP A 32 8.32 -4.70 7.15
CA TRP A 32 8.10 -3.29 6.84
C TRP A 32 8.91 -2.42 7.78
N ASP A 33 9.37 -1.29 7.25
CA ASP A 33 9.94 -0.21 8.03
C ASP A 33 8.81 0.72 8.54
N LEU A 34 8.76 1.00 9.83
CA LEU A 34 7.72 1.81 10.46
C LEU A 34 8.02 3.32 10.47
N GLU A 35 9.13 3.76 9.88
CA GLU A 35 9.43 5.17 9.65
C GLU A 35 8.98 5.60 8.25
N THR A 36 9.18 4.74 7.26
CA THR A 36 8.91 5.00 5.83
C THR A 36 7.72 4.22 5.27
N GLY A 37 7.20 3.23 6.01
CA GLY A 37 6.12 2.36 5.57
C GLY A 37 6.50 1.42 4.42
N MET A 38 7.77 1.46 4.00
CA MET A 38 8.26 0.67 2.89
C MET A 38 8.49 -0.77 3.29
N GLU A 39 8.25 -1.66 2.33
CA GLU A 39 8.60 -3.06 2.46
C GLU A 39 10.13 -3.23 2.37
N ILE A 40 10.74 -3.83 3.39
CA ILE A 40 12.15 -4.20 3.43
C ILE A 40 12.36 -5.55 2.74
N PHE A 41 11.58 -6.57 3.11
CA PHE A 41 11.69 -7.93 2.56
C PHE A 41 10.32 -8.59 2.35
N THR A 42 10.18 -9.33 1.25
CA THR A 42 9.18 -10.40 1.12
C THR A 42 9.83 -11.73 1.51
N LEU A 43 9.33 -12.35 2.57
CA LEU A 43 9.77 -13.66 3.06
C LEU A 43 8.87 -14.74 2.45
N SER A 44 9.36 -15.40 1.41
CA SER A 44 8.64 -16.46 0.68
C SER A 44 9.20 -17.85 1.01
N GLY A 45 8.34 -18.84 1.18
CA GLY A 45 8.76 -20.23 1.40
C GLY A 45 7.69 -21.15 2.02
N HIS A 46 6.62 -20.58 2.58
CA HIS A 46 5.44 -21.36 2.97
C HIS A 46 4.58 -21.72 1.75
N GLU A 47 3.92 -22.88 1.82
CA GLU A 47 3.10 -23.40 0.71
C GLU A 47 1.60 -23.12 0.87
N ASP A 48 1.21 -22.55 2.01
CA ASP A 48 -0.16 -22.17 2.35
C ASP A 48 -0.17 -20.93 3.25
N SER A 49 -1.36 -20.43 3.53
CA SER A 49 -1.66 -19.20 4.28
C SER A 49 -0.90 -19.11 5.60
N ILE A 50 -0.30 -17.95 5.85
CA ILE A 50 0.32 -17.63 7.14
C ILE A 50 -0.79 -17.29 8.12
N ASN A 51 -0.86 -18.01 9.23
CA ASN A 51 -1.90 -17.81 10.24
C ASN A 51 -1.38 -16.95 11.41
N THR A 52 -0.08 -17.04 11.73
CA THR A 52 0.49 -16.40 12.92
C THR A 52 1.97 -16.07 12.72
N VAL A 53 2.44 -15.02 13.39
CA VAL A 53 3.84 -14.63 13.43
C VAL A 53 4.21 -14.05 14.80
N ALA A 54 5.42 -14.34 15.26
CA ALA A 54 6.03 -13.66 16.40
C ALA A 54 7.49 -13.33 16.12
N ILE A 55 8.02 -12.36 16.84
CA ILE A 55 9.38 -11.85 16.69
C ILE A 55 10.17 -12.17 17.96
N THR A 56 11.42 -12.58 17.80
CA THR A 56 12.29 -12.84 18.95
C THR A 56 12.57 -11.56 19.73
N PRO A 57 12.80 -11.63 21.06
CA PRO A 57 13.06 -10.45 21.90
C PRO A 57 14.28 -9.61 21.51
N ASP A 58 15.24 -10.19 20.77
CA ASP A 58 16.37 -9.46 20.20
C ASP A 58 16.03 -8.71 18.89
N GLY A 59 14.82 -8.90 18.36
CA GLY A 59 14.33 -8.30 17.12
C GLY A 59 14.92 -8.89 15.84
N LYS A 60 15.74 -9.95 15.92
CA LYS A 60 16.52 -10.46 14.78
C LYS A 60 15.85 -11.56 13.98
N LYS A 61 14.90 -12.29 14.57
CA LYS A 61 14.22 -13.40 13.92
C LYS A 61 12.71 -13.24 13.99
N ALA A 62 12.03 -13.69 12.94
CA ALA A 62 10.58 -13.93 12.97
C ALA A 62 10.32 -15.42 12.87
N ILE A 63 9.32 -15.90 13.61
CA ILE A 63 8.85 -17.27 13.55
C ILE A 63 7.41 -17.22 13.04
N SER A 64 7.13 -17.93 11.96
CA SER A 64 5.81 -17.99 11.33
C SER A 64 5.20 -19.38 11.47
N GLY A 65 3.88 -19.42 11.60
CA GLY A 65 3.08 -20.65 11.57
C GLY A 65 2.05 -20.59 10.46
N SER A 66 1.93 -21.69 9.71
CA SER A 66 1.11 -21.74 8.49
C SER A 66 0.12 -22.90 8.47
N SER A 67 -0.88 -22.76 7.61
CA SER A 67 -1.78 -23.83 7.18
C SER A 67 -1.06 -24.98 6.47
N ASP A 68 0.18 -24.79 6.02
CA ASP A 68 1.03 -25.84 5.45
C ASP A 68 1.60 -26.81 6.50
N LYS A 69 1.22 -26.62 7.78
CA LYS A 69 1.55 -27.49 8.93
C LYS A 69 2.99 -27.35 9.41
N THR A 70 3.70 -26.31 8.98
CA THR A 70 5.09 -26.04 9.38
C THR A 70 5.22 -24.75 10.18
N LEU A 71 6.30 -24.67 10.96
CA LEU A 71 6.85 -23.40 11.42
C LEU A 71 8.08 -23.04 10.59
N LYS A 72 8.30 -21.76 10.32
CA LYS A 72 9.56 -21.30 9.71
C LYS A 72 10.21 -20.22 10.56
N ILE A 73 11.54 -20.26 10.61
CA ILE A 73 12.38 -19.27 11.28
C ILE A 73 13.04 -18.41 10.20
N TRP A 74 12.87 -17.11 10.29
CA TRP A 74 13.37 -16.13 9.32
C TRP A 74 14.41 -15.24 9.95
N ASN A 75 15.42 -14.85 9.17
CA ASN A 75 16.37 -13.81 9.54
C ASN A 75 15.82 -12.45 9.06
N LEU A 76 15.57 -11.51 9.98
CA LEU A 76 15.04 -10.18 9.66
C LEU A 76 16.11 -9.17 9.20
N GLU A 77 17.40 -9.51 9.34
CA GLU A 77 18.51 -8.71 8.81
C GLU A 77 18.78 -9.03 7.34
N THR A 78 18.61 -10.30 6.93
CA THR A 78 18.93 -10.76 5.56
C THR A 78 17.70 -11.10 4.72
N GLY A 79 16.52 -11.21 5.31
CA GLY A 79 15.28 -11.58 4.61
C GLY A 79 15.22 -13.06 4.18
N THR A 80 16.06 -13.92 4.74
CA THR A 80 16.19 -15.33 4.32
C THR A 80 15.60 -16.29 5.35
N GLU A 81 15.08 -17.42 4.87
CA GLU A 81 14.71 -18.54 5.74
C GLU A 81 15.97 -19.14 6.40
N ILE A 82 15.94 -19.32 7.73
CA ILE A 82 16.99 -19.99 8.51
C ILE A 82 16.70 -21.50 8.62
N SER A 83 15.44 -21.86 8.86
CA SER A 83 15.01 -23.24 9.05
C SER A 83 13.50 -23.39 8.92
N THR A 84 13.06 -24.56 8.48
CA THR A 84 11.69 -25.06 8.66
C THR A 84 11.67 -26.07 9.80
N LEU A 85 10.72 -25.94 10.73
CA LEU A 85 10.42 -26.94 11.76
C LEU A 85 9.17 -27.72 11.32
N GLN A 86 9.32 -29.04 11.22
CA GLN A 86 8.29 -29.99 10.82
C GLN A 86 8.10 -31.03 11.93
N GLY A 87 6.90 -31.61 12.01
CA GLY A 87 6.56 -32.59 13.07
C GLY A 87 5.06 -32.64 13.43
N SER A 88 4.23 -31.82 12.77
CA SER A 88 2.78 -31.81 12.92
C SER A 88 2.09 -32.19 11.60
N ASN A 89 0.97 -32.90 11.69
CA ASN A 89 0.08 -33.16 10.55
C ASN A 89 -1.06 -32.14 10.44
N TYR A 90 -1.06 -31.12 11.30
CA TYR A 90 -2.11 -30.13 11.45
C TYR A 90 -1.58 -28.71 11.28
N SER A 91 -2.44 -27.84 10.75
CA SER A 91 -2.17 -26.41 10.57
C SER A 91 -1.81 -25.77 11.91
N VAL A 92 -0.79 -24.90 11.89
CA VAL A 92 -0.45 -24.05 13.02
C VAL A 92 -1.42 -22.88 13.03
N ALA A 93 -2.19 -22.75 14.11
CA ALA A 93 -3.17 -21.69 14.23
C ALA A 93 -2.59 -20.45 14.92
N GLU A 94 -1.84 -20.64 16.01
CA GLU A 94 -1.21 -19.55 16.75
C GLU A 94 0.15 -19.98 17.30
N LEU A 95 1.01 -19.00 17.60
CA LEU A 95 2.31 -19.25 18.20
C LEU A 95 2.71 -18.13 19.14
N ALA A 96 3.59 -18.44 20.08
CA ALA A 96 4.20 -17.45 20.95
C ALA A 96 5.62 -17.85 21.35
N ILE A 97 6.49 -16.86 21.57
CA ILE A 97 7.92 -17.04 21.83
C ILE A 97 8.23 -16.67 23.28
N THR A 98 9.11 -17.43 23.92
CA THR A 98 9.55 -17.17 25.30
C THR A 98 10.39 -15.90 25.40
N ALA A 99 10.40 -15.25 26.58
CA ALA A 99 11.13 -14.00 26.82
C ALA A 99 12.64 -14.07 26.58
N ASP A 100 13.22 -15.26 26.71
CA ASP A 100 14.64 -15.52 26.42
C ASP A 100 14.91 -15.75 24.93
N GLY A 101 13.86 -15.82 24.10
CA GLY A 101 13.93 -16.08 22.66
C GLY A 101 14.37 -17.50 22.29
N LYS A 102 14.44 -18.43 23.25
CA LYS A 102 14.98 -19.77 23.02
C LYS A 102 13.94 -20.81 22.65
N LYS A 103 12.68 -20.62 23.04
CA LYS A 103 11.60 -21.56 22.77
C LYS A 103 10.44 -20.88 22.06
N VAL A 104 9.73 -21.67 21.26
CA VAL A 104 8.43 -21.28 20.69
C VAL A 104 7.39 -22.33 21.05
N VAL A 105 6.19 -21.89 21.38
CA VAL A 105 5.03 -22.74 21.58
C VAL A 105 4.09 -22.52 20.39
N SER A 106 3.68 -23.61 19.75
CA SER A 106 2.72 -23.57 18.64
C SER A 106 1.42 -24.26 19.04
N ALA A 107 0.30 -23.56 18.86
CA ALA A 107 -1.04 -24.14 18.93
C ALA A 107 -1.46 -24.69 17.58
N LEU A 108 -1.84 -25.97 17.55
CA LEU A 108 -2.24 -26.69 16.36
C LEU A 108 -3.76 -26.80 16.27
N LYS A 109 -4.29 -26.91 15.04
CA LYS A 109 -5.74 -27.05 14.82
C LYS A 109 -6.39 -28.30 15.41
N ASN A 110 -5.61 -29.26 15.89
CA ASN A 110 -6.07 -30.49 16.55
C ASN A 110 -5.96 -30.42 18.08
N GLU A 111 -5.90 -29.22 18.66
CA GLU A 111 -5.96 -29.03 20.13
C GLU A 111 -4.68 -29.51 20.85
N THR A 112 -3.57 -29.49 20.13
CA THR A 112 -2.25 -29.83 20.65
C THR A 112 -1.38 -28.59 20.72
N LEU A 113 -0.65 -28.42 21.83
CA LEU A 113 0.47 -27.49 21.91
C LEU A 113 1.78 -28.24 21.72
N LYS A 114 2.65 -27.73 20.86
CA LYS A 114 4.04 -28.21 20.75
C LYS A 114 5.01 -27.14 21.21
N ILE A 115 6.02 -27.56 21.97
CA ILE A 115 7.11 -26.70 22.43
C ILE A 115 8.36 -27.06 21.64
N TRP A 116 8.99 -26.06 21.04
CA TRP A 116 10.16 -26.23 20.18
C TRP A 116 11.34 -25.45 20.75
N ASP A 117 12.53 -26.02 20.60
CA ASP A 117 13.79 -25.33 20.84
C ASP A 117 14.23 -24.62 19.55
N LEU A 118 14.40 -23.29 19.60
CA LEU A 118 14.78 -22.47 18.44
C LEU A 118 16.27 -22.53 18.14
N GLU A 119 17.11 -22.93 19.09
CA GLU A 119 18.55 -23.07 18.92
C GLU A 119 18.89 -24.42 18.30
N GLN A 120 18.36 -25.50 18.88
CA GLN A 120 18.50 -26.87 18.40
C GLN A 120 17.60 -27.18 17.21
N ARG A 121 16.54 -26.38 17.01
CA ARG A 121 15.55 -26.54 15.92
C ARG A 121 14.82 -27.88 15.98
N THR A 122 14.51 -28.31 17.20
CA THR A 122 13.87 -29.60 17.48
C THR A 122 12.64 -29.42 18.35
N GLU A 123 11.69 -30.34 18.21
CA GLU A 123 10.59 -30.48 19.15
C GLU A 123 11.13 -30.92 20.52
N ILE A 124 10.70 -30.23 21.59
CA ILE A 124 11.01 -30.58 22.98
C ILE A 124 9.93 -31.51 23.52
N THR A 125 8.67 -31.09 23.41
CA THR A 125 7.54 -31.83 23.98
C THR A 125 6.22 -31.45 23.32
N GLU A 126 5.25 -32.37 23.44
CA GLU A 126 3.88 -32.24 22.97
C GLU A 126 2.94 -32.30 24.18
N VAL A 127 2.09 -31.29 24.30
CA VAL A 127 1.10 -31.16 25.39
C VAL A 127 -0.29 -31.20 24.76
N ASN A 128 -1.04 -32.25 25.05
CA ASN A 128 -2.44 -32.34 24.64
C ASN A 128 -3.29 -31.48 25.56
N VAL A 129 -3.83 -30.40 25.02
CA VAL A 129 -4.74 -29.52 25.73
C VAL A 129 -6.13 -29.90 25.26
N LEU A 130 -6.80 -30.78 26.01
CA LEU A 130 -8.18 -31.19 25.70
C LEU A 130 -9.04 -29.94 25.60
N SER A 131 -9.41 -29.49 24.39
CA SER A 131 -10.24 -28.30 24.21
C SER A 131 -11.07 -28.39 22.94
N ASP A 132 -12.34 -28.80 23.04
CA ASP A 132 -13.25 -28.73 21.90
C ASP A 132 -13.40 -27.27 21.42
N TRP A 133 -12.77 -26.97 20.29
CA TRP A 133 -12.83 -25.73 19.50
C TRP A 133 -12.39 -24.42 20.19
N GLY A 134 -11.24 -23.89 19.77
CA GLY A 134 -10.79 -22.52 20.06
C GLY A 134 -9.27 -22.40 20.00
N TYR A 135 -8.73 -21.78 18.95
CA TYR A 135 -7.28 -21.84 18.64
C TYR A 135 -6.43 -20.72 19.25
N GLU A 136 -6.94 -20.04 20.27
CA GLU A 136 -6.23 -18.90 20.84
C GLU A 136 -5.24 -19.28 21.94
N LEU A 137 -4.05 -18.70 21.82
CA LEU A 137 -2.90 -18.90 22.68
C LEU A 137 -2.18 -17.56 22.88
N VAL A 138 -2.27 -17.01 24.08
CA VAL A 138 -1.43 -15.87 24.48
C VAL A 138 -0.40 -16.33 25.51
N MET A 139 0.85 -15.89 25.36
CA MET A 139 1.93 -16.23 26.29
C MET A 139 2.24 -15.05 27.21
N THR A 140 2.55 -15.33 28.48
CA THR A 140 3.12 -14.29 29.33
C THR A 140 4.44 -13.81 28.75
N PRO A 141 4.71 -12.50 28.72
CA PRO A 141 5.96 -11.92 28.24
C PRO A 141 7.24 -12.41 28.92
N ASP A 142 7.15 -13.07 30.09
CA ASP A 142 8.27 -13.76 30.75
C ASP A 142 8.53 -15.16 30.17
N GLY A 143 7.69 -15.62 29.23
CA GLY A 143 7.78 -16.92 28.56
C GLY A 143 7.44 -18.12 29.44
N THR A 144 6.98 -17.92 30.67
CA THR A 144 6.79 -19.01 31.63
C THR A 144 5.40 -19.61 31.60
N LYS A 145 4.38 -18.84 31.17
CA LYS A 145 2.99 -19.28 31.14
C LYS A 145 2.35 -19.07 29.78
N ALA A 146 1.39 -19.92 29.45
CA ALA A 146 0.50 -19.73 28.31
C ALA A 146 -0.96 -19.76 28.78
N ILE A 147 -1.78 -18.88 28.23
CA ILE A 147 -3.22 -18.88 28.44
C ILE A 147 -3.86 -19.41 27.17
N SER A 148 -4.62 -20.48 27.30
CA SER A 148 -5.36 -21.08 26.20
C SER A 148 -6.81 -21.35 26.61
N LYS A 149 -7.70 -21.30 25.63
CA LYS A 149 -9.13 -21.58 25.82
C LYS A 149 -9.32 -23.09 25.94
N VAL A 150 -10.06 -23.52 26.96
CA VAL A 150 -10.39 -24.93 27.16
C VAL A 150 -11.86 -25.12 27.42
N ARG A 151 -12.49 -25.98 26.62
CA ARG A 151 -13.83 -26.48 26.83
C ARG A 151 -13.78 -27.86 27.47
N ASP A 152 -14.49 -28.04 28.57
CA ASP A 152 -14.65 -29.37 29.18
C ASP A 152 -15.75 -30.19 28.48
N GLN A 153 -15.86 -31.48 28.81
CA GLN A 153 -16.87 -32.38 28.27
C GLN A 153 -18.33 -31.97 28.60
N ASN A 154 -18.52 -31.08 29.58
CA ASN A 154 -19.82 -30.54 29.98
C ASN A 154 -20.10 -29.19 29.30
N LEU A 155 -19.31 -28.82 28.29
CA LEU A 155 -19.38 -27.57 27.54
C LEU A 155 -19.04 -26.31 28.36
N ASN A 156 -18.54 -26.44 29.59
CA ASN A 156 -18.08 -25.28 30.35
C ASN A 156 -16.76 -24.80 29.73
N GLN A 157 -16.70 -23.50 29.44
CA GLN A 157 -15.46 -22.88 28.98
C GLN A 157 -14.67 -22.28 30.15
N THR A 158 -13.36 -22.48 30.11
CA THR A 158 -12.38 -21.96 31.06
C THR A 158 -11.16 -21.45 30.29
N LEU A 159 -10.46 -20.45 30.81
CA LEU A 159 -9.12 -20.14 30.33
C LEU A 159 -8.12 -20.87 31.22
N LYS A 160 -7.31 -21.77 30.65
CA LYS A 160 -6.27 -22.46 31.40
C LYS A 160 -4.96 -21.70 31.29
N VAL A 161 -4.37 -21.42 32.45
CA VAL A 161 -3.02 -20.88 32.54
C VAL A 161 -2.07 -22.05 32.73
N LEU A 162 -1.33 -22.38 31.69
CA LEU A 162 -0.36 -23.46 31.60
C LEU A 162 1.02 -22.95 32.01
N ASN A 163 1.79 -23.75 32.73
CA ASN A 163 3.22 -23.57 32.90
C ASN A 163 3.94 -24.23 31.71
N LEU A 164 4.75 -23.46 31.00
CA LEU A 164 5.43 -23.93 29.79
C LEU A 164 6.71 -24.72 30.06
N GLU A 165 7.27 -24.62 31.26
CA GLU A 165 8.40 -25.44 31.67
C GLU A 165 7.95 -26.87 32.01
N THR A 166 6.80 -27.01 32.69
CA THR A 166 6.31 -28.31 33.17
C THR A 166 5.19 -28.91 32.33
N GLY A 167 4.55 -28.11 31.47
CA GLY A 167 3.35 -28.49 30.71
C GLY A 167 2.09 -28.64 31.58
N GLN A 168 2.15 -28.29 32.87
CA GLN A 168 1.04 -28.45 33.81
C GLN A 168 0.16 -27.20 33.88
N VAL A 169 -1.12 -27.40 34.17
CA VAL A 169 -2.06 -26.32 34.46
C VAL A 169 -1.74 -25.72 35.83
N ILE A 170 -1.47 -24.42 35.89
CA ILE A 170 -1.22 -23.69 37.14
C ILE A 170 -2.54 -23.36 37.82
N PHE A 171 -3.46 -22.73 37.09
CA PHE A 171 -4.81 -22.40 37.56
C PHE A 171 -5.77 -22.22 36.37
N ASN A 172 -7.07 -22.29 36.66
CA ASN A 172 -8.14 -22.06 35.69
C ASN A 172 -8.83 -20.73 36.01
N ILE A 173 -9.03 -19.90 34.98
CA ILE A 173 -9.90 -18.73 35.06
C ILE A 173 -11.28 -19.17 34.59
N ASN A 174 -12.25 -19.15 35.50
CA ASN A 174 -13.63 -19.48 35.17
C ASN A 174 -14.27 -18.31 34.41
N ILE A 175 -14.73 -18.57 33.18
CA ILE A 175 -15.44 -17.59 32.36
C ILE A 175 -16.95 -17.85 32.34
N ASN A 176 -17.50 -18.67 33.25
CA ASN A 176 -18.93 -18.84 33.56
C ASN A 176 -19.85 -19.08 32.34
N ASN A 177 -19.53 -20.07 31.51
CA ASN A 177 -20.29 -20.37 30.28
C ASN A 177 -20.30 -19.22 29.25
N TYR A 178 -19.29 -18.36 29.26
CA TYR A 178 -19.04 -17.47 28.14
C TYR A 178 -17.98 -18.06 27.20
N TRP A 179 -18.08 -17.80 25.91
CA TRP A 179 -17.07 -18.07 24.90
C TRP A 179 -16.18 -16.85 24.68
N ALA A 180 -14.86 -17.01 24.78
CA ALA A 180 -13.93 -15.93 24.45
C ALA A 180 -13.72 -15.83 22.92
N SER A 181 -13.89 -14.67 22.28
CA SER A 181 -13.64 -14.46 20.83
C SER A 181 -12.25 -13.95 20.49
N ALA A 182 -11.59 -13.31 21.45
CA ALA A 182 -10.28 -12.70 21.30
C ALA A 182 -9.63 -12.61 22.68
N LEU A 183 -8.32 -12.80 22.74
CA LEU A 183 -7.50 -12.76 23.94
C LEU A 183 -6.30 -11.84 23.71
N GLY A 184 -5.93 -11.11 24.76
CA GLY A 184 -4.74 -10.27 24.78
C GLY A 184 -4.07 -10.33 26.13
N ILE A 185 -2.81 -9.91 26.18
CA ILE A 185 -2.01 -9.84 27.39
C ILE A 185 -1.15 -8.57 27.36
N THR A 186 -1.02 -7.89 28.50
CA THR A 186 -0.09 -6.75 28.59
C THR A 186 1.35 -7.20 28.39
N PRO A 187 2.21 -6.39 27.74
CA PRO A 187 3.66 -6.60 27.64
C PRO A 187 4.41 -6.82 28.95
N ASN A 188 3.86 -6.40 30.10
CA ASN A 188 4.43 -6.69 31.42
C ASN A 188 3.98 -8.04 32.02
N GLY A 189 3.07 -8.76 31.34
CA GLY A 189 2.57 -10.07 31.74
C GLY A 189 1.64 -10.11 32.94
N LYS A 190 1.23 -8.95 33.45
CA LYS A 190 0.44 -8.88 34.68
C LYS A 190 -1.05 -8.95 34.45
N LYS A 191 -1.53 -8.51 33.29
CA LYS A 191 -2.95 -8.47 32.98
C LYS A 191 -3.28 -9.24 31.71
N ALA A 192 -4.36 -10.01 31.72
CA ALA A 192 -4.98 -10.59 30.55
C ALA A 192 -6.30 -9.89 30.24
N ILE A 193 -6.65 -9.76 28.97
CA ILE A 193 -7.91 -9.20 28.50
C ILE A 193 -8.59 -10.19 27.54
N ALA A 194 -9.91 -10.33 27.64
CA ALA A 194 -10.67 -11.18 26.73
C ALA A 194 -12.02 -10.55 26.38
N ALA A 195 -12.47 -10.76 25.14
CA ALA A 195 -13.84 -10.51 24.73
C ALA A 195 -14.68 -11.79 24.89
N LEU A 196 -15.78 -11.74 25.64
CA LEU A 196 -16.58 -12.90 26.05
C LEU A 196 -18.04 -12.82 25.56
N TYR A 197 -18.63 -13.90 25.04
CA TYR A 197 -20.02 -13.98 24.54
C TYR A 197 -20.80 -15.07 25.28
N ASP A 198 -22.12 -14.93 25.45
CA ASP A 198 -22.92 -16.01 26.04
C ASP A 198 -22.87 -17.27 25.16
N SER A 199 -22.65 -18.45 25.76
CA SER A 199 -22.49 -19.74 25.06
C SER A 199 -23.81 -20.40 24.65
N SER A 200 -24.96 -19.81 24.97
CA SER A 200 -26.26 -20.46 24.75
C SER A 200 -26.65 -20.68 23.27
N ASP A 201 -26.02 -20.00 22.30
CA ASP A 201 -26.40 -20.06 20.88
C ASP A 201 -25.23 -20.24 19.88
N ILE A 202 -24.25 -21.08 20.24
CA ILE A 202 -23.00 -21.37 19.51
C ILE A 202 -23.18 -21.94 18.06
N ARG A 203 -24.40 -22.27 17.61
CA ARG A 203 -24.62 -23.02 16.35
C ARG A 203 -24.25 -22.27 15.06
N PHE A 204 -23.98 -20.97 15.12
CA PHE A 204 -23.75 -20.13 13.94
C PHE A 204 -22.28 -19.95 13.57
N MET A 205 -21.35 -20.37 14.44
CA MET A 205 -19.89 -20.20 14.26
C MET A 205 -19.26 -20.99 13.10
N TYR A 206 -19.98 -21.94 12.49
CA TYR A 206 -19.43 -22.88 11.50
C TYR A 206 -19.71 -22.48 10.05
N THR A 207 -20.13 -21.24 9.82
CA THR A 207 -20.43 -20.70 8.48
C THR A 207 -19.95 -19.26 8.41
N ASP A 208 -19.73 -18.71 7.21
CA ASP A 208 -19.47 -17.28 6.97
C ASP A 208 -20.66 -16.36 7.37
N LYS A 209 -21.47 -16.78 8.34
CA LYS A 209 -22.67 -16.09 8.82
C LYS A 209 -22.41 -15.55 10.22
N LYS A 210 -22.81 -14.29 10.42
CA LYS A 210 -22.73 -13.59 11.71
C LYS A 210 -23.46 -14.39 12.82
N PRO A 211 -22.95 -14.38 14.07
CA PRO A 211 -23.70 -14.90 15.21
C PRO A 211 -25.04 -14.18 15.40
N PRO A 212 -26.01 -14.76 16.13
CA PRO A 212 -27.29 -14.10 16.41
C PRO A 212 -27.05 -12.75 17.10
N ALA A 213 -27.75 -11.72 16.63
CA ALA A 213 -27.61 -10.33 17.08
C ALA A 213 -28.05 -10.06 18.55
N ALA A 214 -28.18 -11.10 19.39
CA ALA A 214 -28.70 -10.99 20.75
C ALA A 214 -27.62 -10.95 21.84
N ASP A 215 -26.42 -11.49 21.58
CA ASP A 215 -25.40 -11.65 22.63
C ASP A 215 -24.37 -10.52 22.58
N LYS A 216 -24.47 -9.59 23.53
CA LYS A 216 -23.48 -8.51 23.72
C LYS A 216 -22.17 -9.12 24.22
N PRO A 217 -21.02 -8.78 23.62
CA PRO A 217 -19.75 -9.19 24.20
C PRO A 217 -19.61 -8.61 25.62
N ILE A 218 -18.72 -9.17 26.42
CA ILE A 218 -18.27 -8.62 27.69
C ILE A 218 -16.75 -8.63 27.64
N ILE A 219 -16.13 -7.46 27.75
CA ILE A 219 -14.68 -7.40 27.88
C ILE A 219 -14.34 -7.50 29.36
N LYS A 220 -13.51 -8.48 29.72
CA LYS A 220 -12.99 -8.64 31.08
C LYS A 220 -11.47 -8.54 31.07
N VAL A 221 -10.94 -7.93 32.12
CA VAL A 221 -9.51 -7.86 32.41
C VAL A 221 -9.25 -8.57 33.72
N TRP A 222 -8.30 -9.50 33.72
CA TRP A 222 -7.84 -10.22 34.90
C TRP A 222 -6.44 -9.80 35.28
N ASP A 223 -6.19 -9.77 36.59
CA ASP A 223 -4.83 -9.80 37.12
C ASP A 223 -4.34 -11.25 37.16
N LEU A 224 -3.17 -11.52 36.59
CA LEU A 224 -2.60 -12.86 36.46
C LEU A 224 -1.77 -13.30 37.68
N GLU A 225 -1.51 -12.39 38.63
CA GLU A 225 -0.91 -12.71 39.92
C GLU A 225 -1.99 -13.21 40.90
N THR A 226 -3.18 -12.59 40.90
CA THR A 226 -4.28 -12.94 41.81
C THR A 226 -5.38 -13.81 41.18
N ALA A 227 -5.43 -13.89 39.85
CA ALA A 227 -6.53 -14.49 39.07
C ALA A 227 -7.90 -13.79 39.25
N GLU A 228 -7.92 -12.58 39.79
CA GLU A 228 -9.16 -11.80 40.00
C GLU A 228 -9.50 -10.94 38.79
N VAL A 229 -10.81 -10.77 38.54
CA VAL A 229 -11.30 -9.78 37.57
C VAL A 229 -11.09 -8.40 38.17
N ILE A 230 -10.23 -7.60 37.54
CA ILE A 230 -9.92 -6.23 37.99
C ILE A 230 -10.70 -5.17 37.22
N PHE A 231 -11.25 -5.53 36.05
CA PHE A 231 -12.07 -4.62 35.26
C PHE A 231 -13.05 -5.38 34.36
N MET A 232 -14.23 -4.80 34.15
CA MET A 232 -15.25 -5.28 33.23
C MET A 232 -15.82 -4.06 32.51
N LEU A 233 -15.67 -3.99 31.18
CA LEU A 233 -16.26 -2.90 30.41
C LEU A 233 -17.79 -3.01 30.47
N SER A 234 -18.46 -1.88 30.71
CA SER A 234 -19.93 -1.82 30.79
C SER A 234 -20.59 -2.07 29.43
N SER A 235 -21.85 -2.52 29.44
CA SER A 235 -22.60 -3.03 28.27
C SER A 235 -22.90 -2.02 27.13
N GLU A 236 -22.34 -0.81 27.20
CA GLU A 236 -22.46 0.25 26.19
C GLU A 236 -21.32 0.25 25.16
N CYS A 237 -20.37 -0.69 25.27
CA CYS A 237 -19.17 -0.77 24.42
C CYS A 237 -19.38 -1.13 22.95
N TYR A 238 -20.64 -1.31 22.55
CA TYR A 238 -21.04 -1.73 21.21
C TYR A 238 -21.84 -0.59 20.62
N ALA A 239 -21.21 0.26 19.82
CA ALA A 239 -21.98 1.26 19.10
C ALA A 239 -22.96 0.53 18.17
N TYR A 240 -24.23 0.82 18.37
CA TYR A 240 -25.28 0.49 17.44
C TYR A 240 -24.98 1.22 16.14
N THR A 241 -24.78 0.49 15.05
CA THR A 241 -24.98 1.08 13.73
C THR A 241 -26.49 1.30 13.52
N TYR A 242 -26.86 2.09 12.52
CA TYR A 242 -28.25 2.48 12.16
C TYR A 242 -29.23 1.29 11.92
N THR A 243 -28.75 0.06 12.08
CA THR A 243 -29.46 -1.20 11.86
C THR A 243 -29.33 -2.14 13.07
N ASP A 244 -29.54 -1.69 14.31
CA ASP A 244 -29.76 -2.51 15.53
C ASP A 244 -28.90 -3.80 15.72
N ASN A 245 -27.71 -3.88 15.11
CA ASN A 245 -26.89 -5.10 15.05
C ASN A 245 -25.67 -4.96 15.97
N ILE A 246 -25.40 -6.01 16.75
CA ILE A 246 -24.23 -6.10 17.64
C ILE A 246 -22.98 -6.42 16.81
N ASN A 247 -21.90 -5.66 17.00
CA ASN A 247 -20.61 -5.88 16.34
C ASN A 247 -19.74 -6.90 17.09
N TYR A 248 -19.02 -7.73 16.35
CA TYR A 248 -18.16 -8.79 16.86
C TYR A 248 -16.71 -8.33 17.01
N VAL A 249 -16.09 -8.65 18.15
CA VAL A 249 -14.66 -8.39 18.42
C VAL A 249 -13.78 -9.42 17.71
N THR A 250 -13.02 -8.96 16.72
CA THR A 250 -12.13 -9.79 15.90
C THR A 250 -10.70 -9.84 16.44
N ALA A 251 -10.23 -8.79 17.10
CA ALA A 251 -8.92 -8.76 17.75
C ALA A 251 -8.93 -7.78 18.94
N ILE A 252 -8.11 -8.05 19.95
CA ILE A 252 -8.01 -7.21 21.14
C ILE A 252 -6.56 -7.11 21.61
N ALA A 253 -6.16 -5.92 22.05
CA ALA A 253 -4.85 -5.65 22.63
C ALA A 253 -4.97 -4.63 23.76
N MET A 254 -3.94 -4.56 24.59
CA MET A 254 -3.87 -3.62 25.71
C MET A 254 -2.55 -2.87 25.66
N THR A 255 -2.58 -1.57 25.96
CA THR A 255 -1.36 -0.76 25.96
C THR A 255 -0.34 -1.27 26.99
N PRO A 256 0.96 -1.04 26.75
CA PRO A 256 2.04 -1.50 27.66
C PRO A 256 1.86 -1.09 29.13
N ASP A 257 1.28 0.08 29.38
CA ASP A 257 0.96 0.58 30.72
C ASP A 257 -0.29 -0.06 31.36
N GLY A 258 -1.03 -0.86 30.61
CA GLY A 258 -2.25 -1.55 31.04
C GLY A 258 -3.43 -0.62 31.33
N LYS A 259 -3.44 0.58 30.73
CA LYS A 259 -4.48 1.60 30.93
C LYS A 259 -5.50 1.70 29.80
N LYS A 260 -5.12 1.36 28.56
CA LYS A 260 -6.05 1.42 27.42
C LYS A 260 -6.26 0.03 26.83
N ALA A 261 -7.49 -0.27 26.44
CA ALA A 261 -7.82 -1.41 25.58
C ALA A 261 -8.05 -0.93 24.15
N VAL A 262 -7.49 -1.65 23.19
CA VAL A 262 -7.67 -1.42 21.75
C VAL A 262 -8.42 -2.62 21.20
N ILE A 263 -9.59 -2.38 20.62
CA ILE A 263 -10.56 -3.41 20.24
C ILE A 263 -10.88 -3.23 18.76
N ALA A 264 -10.56 -4.25 17.96
CA ALA A 264 -10.96 -4.29 16.55
C ALA A 264 -12.30 -5.01 16.41
N LEU A 265 -13.17 -4.46 15.57
CA LEU A 265 -14.52 -4.95 15.34
C LEU A 265 -14.75 -5.41 13.89
N ASP A 266 -15.75 -6.27 13.70
CA ASP A 266 -16.18 -6.75 12.38
C ASP A 266 -16.82 -5.67 11.49
N ASP A 267 -17.13 -4.50 12.05
CA ASP A 267 -17.58 -3.31 11.34
C ASP A 267 -16.43 -2.47 10.74
N THR A 268 -15.22 -3.02 10.74
CA THR A 268 -13.96 -2.42 10.24
C THR A 268 -13.41 -1.28 11.08
N THR A 269 -14.00 -1.00 12.24
CA THR A 269 -13.51 0.02 13.18
C THR A 269 -12.59 -0.55 14.24
N ILE A 270 -11.70 0.30 14.76
CA ILE A 270 -10.92 0.03 15.98
C ILE A 270 -11.34 1.05 17.03
N ARG A 271 -11.73 0.56 18.21
CA ARG A 271 -12.14 1.39 19.34
C ARG A 271 -11.09 1.34 20.43
N VAL A 272 -10.79 2.49 20.99
CA VAL A 272 -9.83 2.62 22.09
C VAL A 272 -10.57 3.07 23.33
N TRP A 273 -10.40 2.31 24.41
CA TRP A 273 -11.08 2.51 25.68
C TRP A 273 -10.07 2.81 26.78
N ASP A 274 -10.41 3.76 27.65
CA ASP A 274 -9.69 3.98 28.90
C ASP A 274 -10.25 3.05 29.98
N LEU A 275 -9.41 2.15 30.49
CA LEU A 275 -9.75 1.14 31.49
C LEU A 275 -9.85 1.71 32.91
N GLN A 276 -9.45 2.97 33.13
CA GLN A 276 -9.60 3.64 34.42
C GLN A 276 -10.93 4.38 34.51
N THR A 277 -11.38 5.00 33.41
CA THR A 277 -12.62 5.78 33.37
C THR A 277 -13.83 5.02 32.81
N ASP A 278 -13.62 3.85 32.18
CA ASP A 278 -14.64 3.11 31.44
C ASP A 278 -15.27 3.94 30.31
N GLN A 279 -14.44 4.69 29.57
CA GLN A 279 -14.88 5.54 28.47
C GLN A 279 -14.20 5.17 27.15
N GLU A 280 -14.99 5.18 26.08
CA GLU A 280 -14.48 5.20 24.71
C GLU A 280 -13.80 6.54 24.46
N ILE A 281 -12.52 6.51 24.10
CA ILE A 281 -11.73 7.71 23.87
C ILE A 281 -11.47 7.94 22.38
N LEU A 282 -11.37 6.89 21.56
CA LEU A 282 -11.09 7.02 20.12
C LEU A 282 -11.84 5.97 19.30
N ILE A 283 -12.22 6.36 18.08
CA ILE A 283 -12.67 5.47 17.00
C ILE A 283 -11.76 5.69 15.80
N LEU A 284 -11.06 4.64 15.37
CA LEU A 284 -10.17 4.64 14.22
C LEU A 284 -10.90 3.96 13.06
N ILE A 285 -11.01 4.66 11.93
CA ILE A 285 -11.77 4.24 10.74
C ILE A 285 -10.87 4.37 9.53
N GLY A 286 -10.73 3.29 8.75
CA GLY A 286 -9.99 3.35 7.48
C GLY A 286 -9.84 2.02 6.74
N HIS A 287 -10.09 0.88 7.39
CA HIS A 287 -10.14 -0.41 6.71
C HIS A 287 -11.47 -0.61 5.97
N ASP A 288 -11.40 -1.23 4.79
CA ASP A 288 -12.57 -1.55 3.94
C ASP A 288 -13.10 -2.99 4.15
N CYS A 289 -12.47 -3.74 5.06
CA CYS A 289 -12.75 -5.15 5.33
C CYS A 289 -12.40 -5.49 6.79
N TRP A 290 -12.82 -6.66 7.27
CA TRP A 290 -12.52 -7.18 8.61
C TRP A 290 -11.05 -7.05 9.00
N ILE A 291 -10.83 -6.62 10.22
CA ILE A 291 -9.51 -6.52 10.83
C ILE A 291 -9.22 -7.86 11.48
N ASN A 292 -8.17 -8.55 11.01
CA ASN A 292 -7.82 -9.89 11.48
C ASN A 292 -6.88 -9.85 12.69
N ALA A 293 -6.02 -8.83 12.79
CA ALA A 293 -5.06 -8.71 13.89
C ALA A 293 -4.69 -7.25 14.16
N ILE A 294 -4.31 -6.97 15.40
CA ILE A 294 -3.77 -5.68 15.84
C ILE A 294 -2.53 -5.89 16.71
N THR A 295 -1.60 -4.93 16.67
CA THR A 295 -0.47 -4.87 17.59
C THR A 295 -0.21 -3.42 18.01
N ILE A 296 0.40 -3.22 19.18
CA ILE A 296 0.64 -1.90 19.79
C ILE A 296 2.14 -1.70 19.96
N SER A 297 2.63 -0.50 19.68
CA SER A 297 4.03 -0.15 19.93
C SER A 297 4.38 -0.15 21.42
N GLN A 298 5.65 -0.39 21.74
CA GLN A 298 6.12 -0.48 23.14
C GLN A 298 5.98 0.83 23.93
N ASP A 299 5.93 1.98 23.25
CA ASP A 299 5.63 3.27 23.88
C ASP A 299 4.13 3.49 24.11
N GLY A 300 3.26 2.59 23.62
CA GLY A 300 1.81 2.67 23.74
C GLY A 300 1.16 3.76 22.89
N LYS A 301 1.89 4.35 21.93
CA LYS A 301 1.42 5.48 21.13
C LYS A 301 0.89 5.12 19.75
N LYS A 302 1.27 3.97 19.21
CA LYS A 302 0.88 3.54 17.87
C LYS A 302 0.17 2.20 17.89
N VAL A 303 -0.82 2.06 17.02
CA VAL A 303 -1.49 0.78 16.72
C VAL A 303 -1.18 0.42 15.27
N ILE A 304 -0.82 -0.83 15.00
CA ILE A 304 -0.80 -1.36 13.64
C ILE A 304 -1.93 -2.39 13.52
N SER A 305 -2.79 -2.20 12.54
CA SER A 305 -3.89 -3.11 12.19
C SER A 305 -3.63 -3.82 10.88
N ALA A 306 -4.04 -5.08 10.80
CA ALA A 306 -3.94 -5.95 9.63
C ALA A 306 -5.33 -6.44 9.22
N SER A 307 -5.68 -6.33 7.93
CA SER A 307 -7.05 -6.56 7.44
C SER A 307 -7.14 -7.49 6.22
N CYS A 308 -8.33 -8.05 6.00
CA CYS A 308 -8.68 -8.75 4.77
C CYS A 308 -8.73 -7.86 3.53
N ASP A 309 -8.69 -6.53 3.68
CA ASP A 309 -8.52 -5.60 2.56
C ASP A 309 -7.11 -5.62 1.94
N ARG A 310 -6.21 -6.45 2.50
CA ARG A 310 -4.82 -6.70 2.09
C ARG A 310 -3.83 -5.62 2.53
N THR A 311 -4.25 -4.73 3.42
CA THR A 311 -3.43 -3.62 3.90
C THR A 311 -3.05 -3.77 5.38
N LEU A 312 -2.00 -3.05 5.76
CA LEU A 312 -1.79 -2.67 7.15
C LEU A 312 -1.91 -1.15 7.29
N ILE A 313 -2.59 -0.70 8.33
CA ILE A 313 -2.69 0.72 8.69
C ILE A 313 -1.98 0.92 10.02
N MET A 314 -1.20 2.00 10.12
CA MET A 314 -0.59 2.44 11.38
C MET A 314 -1.33 3.68 11.85
N TRP A 315 -1.70 3.72 13.12
CA TRP A 315 -2.51 4.76 13.73
C TRP A 315 -1.74 5.44 14.84
N ASP A 316 -1.93 6.75 14.98
CA ASP A 316 -1.48 7.50 16.14
C ASP A 316 -2.60 7.54 17.20
N LEU A 317 -2.30 7.08 18.41
CA LEU A 317 -3.26 7.02 19.53
C LEU A 317 -3.41 8.35 20.29
N ASP A 318 -2.60 9.36 19.99
CA ASP A 318 -2.76 10.69 20.54
C ASP A 318 -3.65 11.55 19.62
N THR A 319 -3.56 11.40 18.30
CA THR A 319 -4.36 12.17 17.32
C THR A 319 -5.58 11.45 16.74
N ALA A 320 -5.65 10.12 16.85
CA ALA A 320 -6.63 9.25 16.17
C ALA A 320 -6.56 9.24 14.64
N GLU A 321 -5.41 9.62 14.07
CA GLU A 321 -5.21 9.68 12.61
C GLU A 321 -4.39 8.49 12.10
N GLU A 322 -4.61 8.13 10.84
CA GLU A 322 -3.73 7.23 10.09
C GLU A 322 -2.37 7.93 9.88
N ILE A 323 -1.28 7.24 10.22
CA ILE A 323 0.07 7.70 9.91
C ILE A 323 0.36 7.40 8.44
N ILE A 324 0.31 8.46 7.62
CA ILE A 324 0.68 8.42 6.22
C ILE A 324 2.20 8.53 6.11
N PHE A 325 2.82 7.53 5.50
CA PHE A 325 4.25 7.53 5.26
C PHE A 325 4.65 8.40 4.07
N THR A 326 5.81 9.05 4.20
CA THR A 326 6.45 9.76 3.08
C THR A 326 6.93 8.76 2.03
N GLY A 327 6.96 9.16 0.77
CA GLY A 327 7.42 8.26 -0.31
C GLY A 327 6.30 7.40 -0.90
N HIS A 328 6.44 7.09 -2.19
CA HIS A 328 5.50 6.22 -2.89
C HIS A 328 5.66 4.74 -2.48
N GLN A 329 4.52 4.05 -2.34
CA GLN A 329 4.50 2.66 -1.84
C GLN A 329 4.49 1.63 -2.97
N ASN A 330 4.17 2.06 -4.19
CA ASN A 330 4.20 1.28 -5.43
C ASN A 330 4.90 2.07 -6.55
N SER A 331 4.96 1.47 -7.74
CA SER A 331 5.56 2.07 -8.94
C SER A 331 5.07 3.50 -9.15
N VAL A 332 6.01 4.44 -9.21
CA VAL A 332 5.73 5.76 -9.76
C VAL A 332 5.48 5.58 -11.24
N LYS A 333 4.42 6.18 -11.78
CA LYS A 333 4.06 6.10 -13.20
C LYS A 333 4.31 7.39 -13.96
N THR A 334 4.28 8.51 -13.25
CA THR A 334 4.27 9.83 -13.86
C THR A 334 4.91 10.85 -12.92
N VAL A 335 5.64 11.80 -13.50
CA VAL A 335 6.19 12.97 -12.80
C VAL A 335 5.99 14.23 -13.64
N ALA A 336 5.76 15.35 -12.97
CA ALA A 336 5.70 16.69 -13.56
C ALA A 336 6.38 17.71 -12.65
N ILE A 337 6.84 18.82 -13.22
CA ILE A 337 7.57 19.88 -12.50
C ILE A 337 6.85 21.20 -12.65
N THR A 338 6.75 21.99 -11.59
CA THR A 338 6.11 23.31 -11.66
C THR A 338 6.96 24.29 -12.48
N PRO A 339 6.34 25.22 -13.22
CA PRO A 339 7.03 26.22 -14.05
C PRO A 339 8.07 27.07 -13.31
N ASP A 340 7.92 27.25 -11.99
CA ASP A 340 8.86 27.99 -11.14
C ASP A 340 10.07 27.16 -10.66
N CYS A 341 10.17 25.88 -11.09
CA CYS A 341 11.21 24.92 -10.72
C CYS A 341 11.27 24.59 -9.21
N LYS A 342 10.23 24.91 -8.43
CA LYS A 342 10.24 24.70 -6.97
C LYS A 342 9.63 23.39 -6.53
N LYS A 343 8.63 22.87 -7.24
CA LYS A 343 7.91 21.65 -6.85
C LYS A 343 7.96 20.60 -7.95
N ALA A 344 7.94 19.34 -7.53
CA ALA A 344 7.62 18.22 -8.40
C ALA A 344 6.33 17.56 -7.92
N VAL A 345 5.56 17.00 -8.85
CA VAL A 345 4.38 16.19 -8.55
C VAL A 345 4.60 14.82 -9.16
N SER A 346 4.44 13.76 -8.37
CA SER A 346 4.51 12.38 -8.85
C SER A 346 3.18 11.68 -8.64
N GLY A 347 2.83 10.76 -9.54
CA GLY A 347 1.66 9.88 -9.43
C GLY A 347 2.08 8.42 -9.47
N SER A 348 1.40 7.57 -8.69
CA SER A 348 1.82 6.18 -8.47
C SER A 348 0.66 5.16 -8.51
N ASP A 349 1.05 3.89 -8.71
CA ASP A 349 0.23 2.69 -8.49
C ASP A 349 -0.30 2.56 -7.04
N ASP A 350 0.19 3.36 -6.09
CA ASP A 350 -0.32 3.41 -4.72
C ASP A 350 -1.62 4.21 -4.58
N LYS A 351 -2.14 4.75 -5.70
CA LYS A 351 -3.37 5.54 -5.84
C LYS A 351 -3.25 6.98 -5.32
N THR A 352 -2.04 7.42 -5.00
CA THR A 352 -1.78 8.78 -4.51
C THR A 352 -0.97 9.59 -5.52
N LEU A 353 -1.13 10.90 -5.45
CA LEU A 353 -0.11 11.81 -5.95
C LEU A 353 0.66 12.40 -4.77
N LYS A 354 1.94 12.70 -4.96
CA LYS A 354 2.76 13.38 -3.96
C LYS A 354 3.37 14.64 -4.55
N VAL A 355 3.37 15.71 -3.76
CA VAL A 355 3.95 17.01 -4.10
C VAL A 355 5.22 17.17 -3.29
N TRP A 356 6.33 17.44 -3.96
CA TRP A 356 7.67 17.50 -3.38
C TRP A 356 8.24 18.90 -3.50
N ASP A 357 9.01 19.32 -2.52
CA ASP A 357 9.89 20.48 -2.62
C ASP A 357 11.22 20.08 -3.26
N LEU A 358 11.56 20.65 -4.42
CA LEU A 358 12.75 20.30 -5.19
C LEU A 358 14.06 20.83 -4.59
N GLN A 359 13.99 21.73 -3.61
CA GLN A 359 15.16 22.28 -2.95
C GLN A 359 15.58 21.42 -1.75
N THR A 360 14.60 21.02 -0.94
CA THR A 360 14.80 20.28 0.31
C THR A 360 14.64 18.78 0.15
N GLY A 361 13.94 18.34 -0.90
CA GLY A 361 13.58 16.95 -1.12
C GLY A 361 12.39 16.46 -0.30
N GLN A 362 11.75 17.34 0.49
CA GLN A 362 10.67 16.95 1.40
C GLN A 362 9.32 16.83 0.67
N GLU A 363 8.51 15.90 1.14
CA GLU A 363 7.11 15.82 0.76
C GLU A 363 6.32 16.98 1.38
N ILE A 364 5.64 17.76 0.53
CA ILE A 364 4.76 18.86 0.93
C ILE A 364 3.33 18.34 1.15
N PHE A 365 2.81 17.54 0.21
CA PHE A 365 1.45 17.00 0.26
C PHE A 365 1.40 15.57 -0.26
N THR A 366 0.60 14.72 0.40
CA THR A 366 0.02 13.51 -0.21
C THR A 366 -1.41 13.81 -0.64
N LEU A 367 -1.68 13.76 -1.94
CA LEU A 367 -3.00 13.98 -2.53
C LEU A 367 -3.73 12.63 -2.67
N THR A 368 -4.78 12.44 -1.87
CA THR A 368 -5.60 11.23 -1.86
C THR A 368 -6.98 11.51 -2.46
N GLY A 369 -7.56 10.53 -3.15
CA GLY A 369 -8.92 10.65 -3.70
C GLY A 369 -9.20 9.73 -4.89
N HIS A 370 -8.17 9.30 -5.62
CA HIS A 370 -8.30 8.28 -6.66
C HIS A 370 -8.51 6.89 -6.06
N ARG A 371 -9.28 6.05 -6.74
CA ARG A 371 -9.65 4.69 -6.30
C ARG A 371 -8.76 3.60 -6.89
N ASP A 372 -7.96 3.96 -7.89
CA ASP A 372 -7.03 3.08 -8.60
C ASP A 372 -5.75 3.85 -8.98
N SER A 373 -4.80 3.17 -9.61
CA SER A 373 -3.49 3.69 -10.00
C SER A 373 -3.56 4.99 -10.79
N ILE A 374 -2.67 5.93 -10.46
CA ILE A 374 -2.46 7.16 -11.22
C ILE A 374 -1.63 6.85 -12.46
N THR A 375 -2.13 7.21 -13.63
CA THR A 375 -1.49 6.93 -14.91
C THR A 375 -0.66 8.12 -15.41
N GLN A 376 -1.17 9.35 -15.23
CA GLN A 376 -0.51 10.57 -15.69
C GLN A 376 -0.86 11.78 -14.82
N VAL A 377 0.08 12.71 -14.68
CA VAL A 377 -0.14 14.04 -14.08
C VAL A 377 0.39 15.13 -15.00
N ALA A 378 -0.35 16.23 -15.10
CA ALA A 378 0.05 17.46 -15.79
C ALA A 378 -0.16 18.67 -14.87
N ILE A 379 0.68 19.70 -14.98
CA ILE A 379 0.61 20.92 -14.15
C ILE A 379 0.21 22.09 -15.05
N THR A 380 -0.68 22.95 -14.56
CA THR A 380 -1.06 24.17 -15.27
C THR A 380 0.14 25.12 -15.45
N PRO A 381 0.18 25.94 -16.52
CA PRO A 381 1.28 26.86 -16.80
C PRO A 381 1.53 27.94 -15.73
N ASP A 382 0.54 28.22 -14.88
CA ASP A 382 0.69 29.10 -13.72
C ASP A 382 1.31 28.41 -12.49
N GLY A 383 1.48 27.08 -12.55
CA GLY A 383 2.03 26.25 -11.47
C GLY A 383 1.07 26.00 -10.30
N LYS A 384 -0.19 26.44 -10.38
CA LYS A 384 -1.11 26.43 -9.24
C LYS A 384 -1.95 25.17 -9.14
N LYS A 385 -2.23 24.50 -10.27
CA LYS A 385 -3.07 23.31 -10.30
C LYS A 385 -2.34 22.14 -10.93
N ALA A 386 -2.70 20.94 -10.49
CA ALA A 386 -2.38 19.69 -11.18
C ALA A 386 -3.65 19.02 -11.68
N VAL A 387 -3.58 18.35 -12.82
CA VAL A 387 -4.62 17.47 -13.35
C VAL A 387 -4.05 16.07 -13.41
N SER A 388 -4.69 15.13 -12.72
CA SER A 388 -4.32 13.72 -12.72
C SER A 388 -5.31 12.89 -13.52
N ALA A 389 -4.81 11.85 -14.17
CA ALA A 389 -5.57 10.77 -14.81
C ALA A 389 -5.30 9.45 -14.09
N ALA A 390 -6.29 8.56 -14.05
CA ALA A 390 -6.17 7.28 -13.34
C ALA A 390 -6.97 6.13 -13.96
N ASN A 391 -6.59 4.92 -13.54
CA ASN A 391 -7.25 3.65 -13.89
C ASN A 391 -8.69 3.56 -13.36
N ASP A 392 -9.07 4.40 -12.41
CA ASP A 392 -10.45 4.49 -11.90
C ASP A 392 -11.39 5.22 -12.87
N ARG A 393 -10.91 5.52 -14.08
CA ARG A 393 -11.65 6.14 -15.19
C ARG A 393 -11.97 7.61 -14.96
N THR A 394 -11.35 8.24 -13.96
CA THR A 394 -11.59 9.64 -13.63
C THR A 394 -10.35 10.48 -13.87
N MET A 395 -10.58 11.78 -13.99
CA MET A 395 -9.52 12.78 -13.85
C MET A 395 -9.85 13.69 -12.67
N LYS A 396 -8.84 14.12 -11.94
CA LYS A 396 -9.01 15.04 -10.80
C LYS A 396 -8.16 16.28 -10.98
N ILE A 397 -8.68 17.41 -10.51
CA ILE A 397 -7.99 18.69 -10.48
C ILE A 397 -7.64 18.99 -9.03
N TRP A 398 -6.38 19.31 -8.78
CA TRP A 398 -5.82 19.55 -7.46
C TRP A 398 -5.28 20.96 -7.36
N ASP A 399 -5.43 21.56 -6.19
CA ASP A 399 -4.76 22.80 -5.81
C ASP A 399 -3.37 22.47 -5.24
N LEU A 400 -2.31 23.00 -5.84
CA LEU A 400 -0.92 22.77 -5.41
C LEU A 400 -0.44 23.73 -4.32
N GLU A 401 -1.23 24.76 -3.98
CA GLU A 401 -0.98 25.66 -2.84
C GLU A 401 -1.57 25.07 -1.55
N THR A 402 -2.74 24.41 -1.63
CA THR A 402 -3.44 23.87 -0.45
C THR A 402 -3.43 22.34 -0.34
N GLY A 403 -3.09 21.62 -1.42
CA GLY A 403 -3.12 20.15 -1.46
C GLY A 403 -4.54 19.55 -1.50
N MET A 404 -5.56 20.35 -1.84
CA MET A 404 -6.96 19.91 -1.84
C MET A 404 -7.44 19.55 -3.24
N GLU A 405 -8.38 18.60 -3.33
CA GLU A 405 -9.12 18.32 -4.56
C GLU A 405 -10.06 19.49 -4.88
N ILE A 406 -9.93 20.08 -6.07
CA ILE A 406 -10.81 21.13 -6.58
C ILE A 406 -12.03 20.52 -7.26
N SER A 407 -11.82 19.50 -8.10
CA SER A 407 -12.87 18.92 -8.94
C SER A 407 -12.55 17.49 -9.36
N ASN A 408 -13.59 16.69 -9.49
CA ASN A 408 -13.58 15.38 -10.13
C ASN A 408 -14.26 15.47 -11.50
N LEU A 409 -13.55 15.17 -12.58
CA LEU A 409 -14.09 15.08 -13.94
C LEU A 409 -14.54 13.62 -14.17
N PRO A 410 -15.86 13.33 -14.19
CA PRO A 410 -16.37 11.98 -14.12
C PRO A 410 -16.18 11.17 -15.42
N SER A 411 -16.08 9.85 -15.28
CA SER A 411 -16.45 8.88 -16.32
C SER A 411 -17.98 8.79 -16.39
N GLN A 412 -18.57 8.88 -17.58
CA GLN A 412 -20.02 8.66 -17.75
C GLN A 412 -20.30 7.43 -18.61
N PRO A 413 -21.26 6.58 -18.22
CA PRO A 413 -21.87 5.60 -19.09
C PRO A 413 -22.99 6.28 -19.89
N TYR A 414 -22.91 6.21 -21.23
CA TYR A 414 -23.94 6.61 -22.19
C TYR A 414 -24.22 8.13 -22.37
N LYS A 415 -23.70 8.65 -23.50
CA LYS A 415 -24.15 9.88 -24.20
C LYS A 415 -24.23 11.16 -23.36
N LYS A 416 -23.12 11.54 -22.72
CA LYS A 416 -22.63 12.94 -22.58
C LYS A 416 -21.31 12.91 -21.81
N ALA A 417 -20.21 12.87 -22.56
CA ALA A 417 -18.82 13.14 -22.15
C ALA A 417 -18.23 12.42 -20.91
N GLY A 418 -17.23 11.57 -21.14
CA GLY A 418 -16.37 10.91 -20.14
C GLY A 418 -15.72 9.65 -20.72
N HIS A 419 -14.66 9.14 -20.09
CA HIS A 419 -14.00 7.90 -20.51
C HIS A 419 -14.70 6.66 -19.97
N GLU A 420 -14.83 5.60 -20.77
CA GLU A 420 -15.47 4.34 -20.34
C GLU A 420 -14.46 3.35 -19.72
N LYS A 421 -13.17 3.60 -19.94
CA LYS A 421 -12.04 2.79 -19.50
C LYS A 421 -11.01 3.64 -18.77
N SER A 422 -9.87 3.03 -18.44
CA SER A 422 -8.78 3.71 -17.74
C SER A 422 -8.33 4.93 -18.53
N VAL A 423 -8.27 6.10 -17.88
CA VAL A 423 -7.69 7.29 -18.48
C VAL A 423 -6.17 7.10 -18.45
N THR A 424 -5.54 6.98 -19.61
CA THR A 424 -4.13 6.60 -19.72
C THR A 424 -3.20 7.80 -19.76
N GLU A 425 -3.66 8.94 -20.29
CA GLU A 425 -2.85 10.16 -20.35
C GLU A 425 -3.72 11.42 -20.29
N VAL A 426 -3.14 12.48 -19.74
CA VAL A 426 -3.66 13.85 -19.74
C VAL A 426 -2.55 14.82 -20.15
N ALA A 427 -2.91 15.83 -20.95
CA ALA A 427 -2.07 16.97 -21.30
C ALA A 427 -2.83 18.28 -21.15
N ILE A 428 -2.14 19.37 -20.78
CA ILE A 428 -2.74 20.69 -20.59
C ILE A 428 -2.20 21.64 -21.65
N THR A 429 -3.11 22.42 -22.24
CA THR A 429 -2.76 23.45 -23.24
C THR A 429 -1.88 24.55 -22.63
N PRO A 430 -0.97 25.19 -23.40
CA PRO A 430 -0.06 26.23 -22.89
C PRO A 430 -0.74 27.47 -22.29
N ASP A 431 -2.01 27.72 -22.61
CA ASP A 431 -2.80 28.80 -22.00
C ASP A 431 -3.44 28.41 -20.65
N GLY A 432 -3.35 27.13 -20.27
CA GLY A 432 -3.90 26.57 -19.04
C GLY A 432 -5.43 26.40 -19.03
N LYS A 433 -6.12 26.65 -20.14
CA LYS A 433 -7.60 26.68 -20.18
C LYS A 433 -8.21 25.35 -20.55
N LYS A 434 -7.50 24.54 -21.34
CA LYS A 434 -8.00 23.23 -21.79
C LYS A 434 -7.09 22.10 -21.32
N ALA A 435 -7.70 20.96 -20.99
CA ALA A 435 -7.01 19.68 -20.86
C ALA A 435 -7.49 18.72 -21.95
N LEU A 436 -6.60 17.83 -22.38
CA LEU A 436 -6.88 16.76 -23.32
C LEU A 436 -6.60 15.44 -22.63
N SER A 437 -7.49 14.47 -22.81
CA SER A 437 -7.34 13.15 -22.21
C SER A 437 -7.61 12.04 -23.21
N ILE A 438 -6.93 10.93 -22.98
CA ILE A 438 -7.11 9.68 -23.72
C ILE A 438 -7.31 8.53 -22.74
N SER A 439 -7.99 7.50 -23.21
CA SER A 439 -8.30 6.29 -22.46
C SER A 439 -7.96 5.06 -23.27
N GLU A 440 -7.69 3.97 -22.56
CA GLU A 440 -7.48 2.66 -23.15
C GLU A 440 -8.71 2.27 -23.97
N ASP A 441 -8.53 2.08 -25.29
CA ASP A 441 -9.54 1.61 -26.24
C ASP A 441 -10.77 2.50 -26.51
N ASP A 442 -10.83 3.72 -25.95
CA ASP A 442 -11.90 4.67 -26.27
C ASP A 442 -11.80 5.20 -27.72
N ASN A 443 -10.63 5.06 -28.36
CA ASN A 443 -10.34 5.57 -29.71
C ASN A 443 -10.79 7.03 -29.90
N ALA A 444 -10.63 7.83 -28.84
CA ALA A 444 -11.08 9.21 -28.80
C ALA A 444 -10.16 10.06 -27.91
N ILE A 445 -9.99 11.32 -28.29
CA ILE A 445 -9.40 12.35 -27.44
C ILE A 445 -10.53 13.23 -26.94
N ILE A 446 -10.67 13.36 -25.62
CA ILE A 446 -11.66 14.26 -25.01
C ILE A 446 -10.97 15.57 -24.66
N VAL A 447 -11.57 16.69 -25.08
CA VAL A 447 -11.10 18.04 -24.76
C VAL A 447 -12.00 18.62 -23.67
N TRP A 448 -11.38 19.06 -22.58
CA TRP A 448 -12.01 19.59 -21.38
C TRP A 448 -11.73 21.08 -21.23
N ASP A 449 -12.72 21.83 -20.76
CA ASP A 449 -12.58 23.21 -20.29
C ASP A 449 -12.30 23.16 -18.78
N LEU A 450 -11.11 23.61 -18.36
CA LEU A 450 -10.64 23.56 -16.97
C LEU A 450 -11.22 24.67 -16.09
N GLU A 451 -11.84 25.71 -16.67
CA GLU A 451 -12.56 26.72 -15.89
C GLU A 451 -13.97 26.23 -15.56
N LYS A 452 -14.61 25.51 -16.49
CA LYS A 452 -15.98 24.99 -16.36
C LYS A 452 -16.04 23.54 -15.87
N ASN A 453 -14.91 22.85 -15.78
CA ASN A 453 -14.80 21.45 -15.39
C ASN A 453 -15.72 20.51 -16.21
N GLN A 454 -15.75 20.69 -17.52
CA GLN A 454 -16.61 19.91 -18.42
C GLN A 454 -15.94 19.63 -19.76
N ALA A 455 -16.31 18.52 -20.40
CA ALA A 455 -15.88 18.27 -21.77
C ALA A 455 -16.59 19.23 -22.75
N ILE A 456 -15.83 19.69 -23.73
CA ILE A 456 -16.29 20.65 -24.74
C ILE A 456 -16.16 20.11 -26.17
N SER A 457 -15.31 19.09 -26.41
CA SER A 457 -15.15 18.46 -27.72
C SER A 457 -14.62 17.03 -27.58
N ILE A 458 -14.87 16.20 -28.60
CA ILE A 458 -14.36 14.83 -28.71
C ILE A 458 -13.81 14.65 -30.14
N LEU A 459 -12.55 14.22 -30.26
CA LEU A 459 -11.87 13.95 -31.54
C LEU A 459 -11.80 12.42 -31.74
N THR A 460 -12.35 11.89 -32.84
CA THR A 460 -12.60 10.43 -33.01
C THR A 460 -12.18 9.83 -34.36
N ALA A 461 -11.52 10.56 -35.24
CA ALA A 461 -11.29 10.05 -36.61
C ALA A 461 -10.13 9.03 -36.70
N ASN A 462 -10.43 7.84 -37.24
CA ASN A 462 -9.51 6.73 -37.53
C ASN A 462 -8.47 6.39 -36.43
N LEU A 463 -8.82 6.62 -35.17
CA LEU A 463 -7.96 6.33 -34.02
C LEU A 463 -7.97 4.82 -33.76
N ASN A 464 -6.81 4.17 -33.87
CA ASN A 464 -6.59 2.79 -33.43
C ASN A 464 -5.67 2.81 -32.21
N SER A 465 -6.27 2.70 -31.01
CA SER A 465 -5.60 2.65 -29.71
C SER A 465 -4.58 3.80 -29.52
N VAL A 466 -5.06 4.90 -28.94
CA VAL A 466 -4.23 6.08 -28.67
C VAL A 466 -3.49 5.89 -27.35
N HIS A 467 -2.18 6.11 -27.37
CA HIS A 467 -1.33 5.86 -26.20
C HIS A 467 -0.56 7.07 -25.73
N THR A 468 -0.43 8.11 -26.56
CA THR A 468 0.30 9.30 -26.18
C THR A 468 -0.18 10.57 -26.91
N LEU A 469 -0.06 11.72 -26.26
CA LEU A 469 -0.40 13.04 -26.74
C LEU A 469 0.80 14.01 -26.64
N ALA A 470 0.90 14.94 -27.58
CA ALA A 470 1.76 16.11 -27.46
C ALA A 470 1.06 17.35 -28.05
N ILE A 471 1.04 18.46 -27.32
CA ILE A 471 0.38 19.70 -27.74
C ILE A 471 1.42 20.66 -28.29
N THR A 472 1.14 21.33 -29.40
CA THR A 472 2.05 22.33 -29.96
C THR A 472 2.23 23.52 -29.01
N PRO A 473 3.41 24.18 -28.98
CA PRO A 473 3.67 25.29 -28.08
C PRO A 473 2.69 26.48 -28.21
N ASP A 474 2.06 26.64 -29.37
CA ASP A 474 1.03 27.66 -29.60
C ASP A 474 -0.38 27.26 -29.10
N GLY A 475 -0.55 26.01 -28.65
CA GLY A 475 -1.79 25.46 -28.12
C GLY A 475 -2.87 25.19 -29.17
N LYS A 476 -2.57 25.33 -30.47
CA LYS A 476 -3.58 25.20 -31.54
C LYS A 476 -3.75 23.79 -32.05
N GLN A 477 -2.71 22.96 -31.95
CA GLN A 477 -2.71 21.62 -32.49
C GLN A 477 -2.30 20.59 -31.44
N VAL A 478 -2.77 19.36 -31.61
CA VAL A 478 -2.37 18.21 -30.80
C VAL A 478 -1.94 17.08 -31.72
N LEU A 479 -0.85 16.40 -31.36
CA LEU A 479 -0.44 15.16 -31.97
C LEU A 479 -0.83 13.99 -31.08
N SER A 480 -1.35 12.94 -31.71
CA SER A 480 -1.72 11.70 -31.04
C SER A 480 -0.94 10.53 -31.62
N GLY A 481 -0.24 9.79 -30.76
CA GLY A 481 0.43 8.54 -31.12
C GLY A 481 -0.56 7.39 -31.04
N CYS A 482 -0.79 6.74 -32.17
CA CYS A 482 -1.63 5.55 -32.30
C CYS A 482 -0.76 4.32 -32.53
N ARG A 483 -1.38 3.14 -32.54
CA ARG A 483 -0.68 1.87 -32.81
C ARG A 483 0.17 1.88 -34.09
N ASP A 484 -0.31 2.51 -35.15
CA ASP A 484 0.32 2.43 -36.48
C ASP A 484 0.67 3.80 -37.09
N ASN A 485 0.23 4.92 -36.48
CA ASN A 485 0.38 6.25 -37.06
C ASN A 485 0.52 7.34 -35.99
N ILE A 486 1.02 8.50 -36.41
CA ILE A 486 0.88 9.75 -35.65
C ILE A 486 -0.15 10.59 -36.39
N ILE A 487 -1.10 11.17 -35.67
CA ILE A 487 -2.12 12.04 -36.25
C ILE A 487 -2.01 13.42 -35.62
N LEU A 488 -1.94 14.47 -36.44
CA LEU A 488 -1.99 15.87 -36.05
C LEU A 488 -3.41 16.39 -36.20
N TRP A 489 -3.93 16.97 -35.13
CA TRP A 489 -5.28 17.51 -35.04
C TRP A 489 -5.22 19.01 -34.83
N ASP A 490 -6.04 19.74 -35.57
CA ASP A 490 -6.29 21.15 -35.30
C ASP A 490 -7.45 21.29 -34.31
N LEU A 491 -7.22 21.95 -33.17
CA LEU A 491 -8.19 22.01 -32.07
C LEU A 491 -9.33 23.01 -32.31
N GLU A 492 -9.19 23.90 -33.29
CA GLU A 492 -10.22 24.89 -33.63
C GLU A 492 -11.16 24.35 -34.71
N THR A 493 -10.59 23.77 -35.77
CA THR A 493 -11.31 23.29 -36.95
C THR A 493 -11.67 21.81 -36.88
N GLY A 494 -10.97 21.03 -36.06
CA GLY A 494 -11.12 19.57 -35.98
C GLY A 494 -10.51 18.81 -37.16
N THR A 495 -9.77 19.48 -38.06
CA THR A 495 -9.12 18.82 -39.20
C THR A 495 -7.94 17.97 -38.75
N GLU A 496 -7.70 16.85 -39.46
CA GLU A 496 -6.62 15.91 -39.15
C GLU A 496 -5.61 15.77 -40.30
N PHE A 497 -4.37 15.42 -39.95
CA PHE A 497 -3.32 15.00 -40.88
C PHE A 497 -2.57 13.78 -40.31
N THR A 498 -2.41 12.74 -41.12
CA THR A 498 -1.76 11.49 -40.71
C THR A 498 -0.32 11.40 -41.24
N PHE A 499 0.63 11.14 -40.34
CA PHE A 499 2.00 10.79 -40.70
C PHE A 499 2.10 9.27 -40.93
N THR A 500 2.35 8.85 -42.18
CA THR A 500 2.21 7.45 -42.65
C THR A 500 3.53 6.69 -42.84
N ASP A 501 4.57 7.00 -42.07
CA ASP A 501 5.89 6.32 -42.16
C ASP A 501 6.34 5.69 -40.82
N ASN A 502 5.36 5.38 -39.96
CA ASN A 502 5.62 4.66 -38.71
C ASN A 502 5.46 3.16 -38.95
N GLU A 503 6.55 2.40 -38.86
CA GLU A 503 6.49 0.94 -39.00
C GLU A 503 5.98 0.24 -37.72
N TYR A 504 5.89 0.94 -36.59
CA TYR A 504 5.65 0.34 -35.27
C TYR A 504 4.92 1.25 -34.26
N TYR A 505 4.47 0.61 -33.18
CA TYR A 505 3.77 1.17 -32.02
C TYR A 505 4.44 2.41 -31.40
N VAL A 506 3.79 3.57 -31.51
CA VAL A 506 4.23 4.84 -30.92
C VAL A 506 3.90 4.86 -29.42
N ARG A 507 4.91 4.99 -28.57
CA ARG A 507 4.78 4.93 -27.11
C ARG A 507 4.80 6.30 -26.44
N THR A 508 5.51 7.25 -27.04
CA THR A 508 5.68 8.60 -26.49
C THR A 508 5.94 9.61 -27.59
N LEU A 509 5.45 10.83 -27.39
CA LEU A 509 5.69 11.97 -28.26
C LEU A 509 6.26 13.14 -27.46
N ALA A 510 7.17 13.91 -28.06
CA ALA A 510 7.62 15.19 -27.53
C ALA A 510 7.90 16.17 -28.67
N ILE A 511 7.48 17.42 -28.51
CA ILE A 511 7.64 18.48 -29.51
C ILE A 511 8.72 19.44 -29.03
N THR A 512 9.55 19.93 -29.94
CA THR A 512 10.56 20.94 -29.61
C THR A 512 9.90 22.25 -29.19
N PRO A 513 10.52 23.04 -28.29
CA PRO A 513 9.95 24.31 -27.82
C PRO A 513 9.63 25.33 -28.93
N ASP A 514 10.34 25.26 -30.07
CA ASP A 514 10.08 26.09 -31.25
C ASP A 514 8.89 25.61 -32.11
N GLY A 515 8.31 24.46 -31.79
CA GLY A 515 7.17 23.86 -32.50
C GLY A 515 7.50 23.29 -33.87
N LYS A 516 8.78 23.17 -34.25
CA LYS A 516 9.19 22.76 -35.60
C LYS A 516 9.45 21.28 -35.76
N LYS A 517 9.86 20.60 -34.68
CA LYS A 517 10.23 19.19 -34.71
C LYS A 517 9.42 18.38 -33.72
N LEU A 518 9.15 17.14 -34.11
CA LEU A 518 8.51 16.15 -33.26
C LEU A 518 9.43 14.96 -33.11
N PHE A 519 9.53 14.47 -31.88
CA PHE A 519 10.18 13.23 -31.53
C PHE A 519 9.13 12.18 -31.18
N SER A 520 9.27 10.99 -31.73
CA SER A 520 8.44 9.85 -31.38
C SER A 520 9.30 8.68 -30.92
N GLY A 521 9.02 8.18 -29.72
CA GLY A 521 9.62 6.95 -29.21
C GLY A 521 8.76 5.74 -29.58
N SER A 522 9.42 4.68 -30.06
CA SER A 522 8.79 3.40 -30.39
C SER A 522 9.65 2.23 -29.90
N ARG A 523 9.24 1.00 -30.26
CA ARG A 523 10.04 -0.20 -30.01
C ARG A 523 11.42 -0.15 -30.67
N ASP A 524 11.53 0.53 -31.79
CA ASP A 524 12.74 0.55 -32.63
C ASP A 524 13.64 1.76 -32.36
N GLY A 525 13.29 2.54 -31.33
CA GLY A 525 14.05 3.69 -30.87
C GLY A 525 13.35 5.01 -31.18
N LEU A 526 14.17 6.06 -31.35
CA LEU A 526 13.71 7.42 -31.54
C LEU A 526 13.60 7.77 -33.02
N THR A 527 12.47 8.38 -33.43
CA THR A 527 12.28 8.95 -34.77
C THR A 527 12.02 10.44 -34.68
N LEU A 528 12.60 11.19 -35.61
CA LEU A 528 12.47 12.64 -35.72
C LEU A 528 11.63 13.01 -36.95
N TRP A 529 10.72 13.96 -36.76
CA TRP A 529 9.82 14.46 -37.77
C TRP A 529 9.93 15.97 -37.87
N ASP A 530 9.87 16.47 -39.09
CA ASP A 530 9.74 17.90 -39.37
C ASP A 530 8.25 18.24 -39.50
N LEU A 531 7.74 19.13 -38.63
CA LEU A 531 6.31 19.45 -38.56
C LEU A 531 5.86 20.40 -39.68
N GLU A 532 6.77 21.14 -40.30
CA GLU A 532 6.47 22.07 -41.39
C GLU A 532 6.29 21.31 -42.72
N THR A 533 7.27 20.47 -43.05
CA THR A 533 7.27 19.62 -44.25
C THR A 533 6.44 18.35 -44.06
N LYS A 534 6.12 17.99 -42.81
CA LYS A 534 5.41 16.79 -42.41
C LYS A 534 6.11 15.48 -42.84
N MET A 535 7.43 15.53 -42.95
CA MET A 535 8.25 14.40 -43.38
C MET A 535 9.12 13.88 -42.24
N ARG A 536 9.40 12.58 -42.32
CA ARG A 536 10.39 11.92 -41.46
C ARG A 536 11.78 12.43 -41.81
N ILE A 537 12.57 12.74 -40.79
CA ILE A 537 13.99 13.04 -40.93
C ILE A 537 14.77 11.72 -40.77
N PRO A 538 15.61 11.31 -41.76
CA PRO A 538 16.38 10.07 -41.70
C PRO A 538 17.25 9.96 -40.44
N TRP A 539 17.30 8.72 -39.93
CA TRP A 539 17.79 8.26 -38.63
C TRP A 539 19.06 8.93 -38.06
N ILE A 540 18.95 9.45 -36.84
CA ILE A 540 20.06 9.77 -35.92
C ILE A 540 19.91 8.81 -34.74
N GLY A 541 20.53 7.64 -34.84
CA GLY A 541 20.20 6.50 -33.99
C GLY A 541 20.53 6.65 -32.52
N CYS A 542 19.62 6.17 -31.67
CA CYS A 542 19.96 5.60 -30.37
C CYS A 542 18.75 4.89 -29.71
N GLY A 543 19.04 3.75 -29.09
CA GLY A 543 18.13 3.02 -28.20
C GLY A 543 17.22 1.98 -28.88
N PHE A 544 16.80 1.00 -28.09
CA PHE A 544 15.66 0.12 -28.38
C PHE A 544 14.63 0.34 -27.27
N LEU A 545 13.35 0.35 -27.64
CA LEU A 545 12.22 0.39 -26.72
C LEU A 545 12.20 1.64 -25.82
N ILE A 546 11.88 2.78 -26.42
CA ILE A 546 11.70 4.06 -25.72
C ILE A 546 10.24 4.18 -25.25
N ASN A 547 10.03 4.30 -23.94
CA ASN A 547 8.69 4.45 -23.35
C ASN A 547 8.34 5.89 -23.01
N LYS A 548 9.32 6.74 -22.63
CA LYS A 548 9.13 8.16 -22.34
C LYS A 548 10.34 8.98 -22.78
N ILE A 549 10.05 10.20 -23.25
CA ILE A 549 11.05 11.19 -23.66
C ILE A 549 10.65 12.58 -23.17
N ALA A 550 11.63 13.38 -22.79
CA ALA A 550 11.50 14.80 -22.53
C ALA A 550 12.56 15.59 -23.31
N ILE A 551 12.21 16.79 -23.76
CA ILE A 551 13.11 17.67 -24.51
C ILE A 551 13.43 18.88 -23.63
N THR A 552 14.70 19.27 -23.63
CA THR A 552 15.16 20.44 -22.90
C THR A 552 14.53 21.74 -23.42
N PRO A 553 14.32 22.77 -22.57
CA PRO A 553 13.68 24.03 -22.97
C PRO A 553 14.41 24.81 -24.08
N ASP A 554 15.71 24.58 -24.27
CA ASP A 554 16.49 25.16 -25.37
C ASP A 554 16.37 24.36 -26.68
N GLY A 555 15.70 23.18 -26.65
CA GLY A 555 15.52 22.27 -27.77
C GLY A 555 16.78 21.52 -28.19
N LYS A 556 17.87 21.55 -27.40
CA LYS A 556 19.18 21.02 -27.81
C LYS A 556 19.46 19.59 -27.34
N LYS A 557 18.77 19.15 -26.29
CA LYS A 557 18.97 17.81 -25.70
C LYS A 557 17.64 17.10 -25.49
N ALA A 558 17.68 15.78 -25.56
CA ALA A 558 16.59 14.89 -25.14
C ALA A 558 17.04 13.98 -24.00
N ILE A 559 16.11 13.66 -23.12
CA ILE A 559 16.27 12.67 -22.06
C ILE A 559 15.22 11.59 -22.26
N TYR A 560 15.63 10.34 -22.31
CA TYR A 560 14.72 9.21 -22.54
C TYR A 560 15.15 7.97 -21.77
N ASP A 561 14.21 7.07 -21.52
CA ASP A 561 14.47 5.78 -20.86
C ASP A 561 15.20 4.81 -21.79
N ALA A 562 16.16 4.06 -21.25
CA ALA A 562 17.05 3.19 -22.02
C ALA A 562 16.78 1.69 -21.86
N TYR A 563 15.56 1.29 -21.43
CA TYR A 563 15.12 -0.09 -21.13
C TYR A 563 15.94 -0.86 -20.06
N ASN A 564 17.13 -0.38 -19.71
CA ASN A 564 18.08 -0.96 -18.75
C ASN A 564 18.05 -0.25 -17.39
N ASN A 565 16.87 0.26 -16.99
CA ASN A 565 16.65 1.07 -15.78
C ASN A 565 17.34 2.45 -15.76
N ASN A 566 18.10 2.81 -16.79
CA ASN A 566 18.79 4.10 -16.86
C ASN A 566 18.04 5.10 -17.77
N LEU A 567 18.41 6.37 -17.62
CA LEU A 567 18.04 7.43 -18.56
C LEU A 567 19.27 7.85 -19.36
N ASN A 568 19.10 8.08 -20.66
CA ASN A 568 20.16 8.65 -21.50
C ASN A 568 19.86 10.11 -21.80
N VAL A 569 20.89 10.94 -21.69
CA VAL A 569 20.86 12.34 -22.12
C VAL A 569 21.57 12.43 -23.47
N TRP A 570 20.81 12.67 -24.52
CA TRP A 570 21.30 12.84 -25.88
C TRP A 570 21.39 14.32 -26.25
N ASP A 571 22.51 14.71 -26.84
CA ASP A 571 22.72 16.06 -27.37
C ASP A 571 22.57 16.04 -28.89
N PHE A 572 21.69 16.89 -29.42
CA PHE A 572 21.38 16.92 -30.86
C PHE A 572 22.48 17.59 -31.69
N GLU A 573 23.23 18.54 -31.13
CA GLU A 573 24.34 19.19 -31.85
C GLU A 573 25.57 18.27 -31.88
N ALA A 574 25.83 17.57 -30.77
CA ALA A 574 26.96 16.65 -30.66
C ALA A 574 26.68 15.25 -31.23
N GLU A 575 25.42 14.94 -31.56
CA GLU A 575 24.96 13.65 -32.08
C GLU A 575 25.45 12.46 -31.25
N LYS A 576 25.41 12.59 -29.92
CA LYS A 576 25.84 11.53 -29.00
C LYS A 576 25.14 11.59 -27.65
N ILE A 577 25.17 10.46 -26.94
CA ILE A 577 24.86 10.40 -25.51
C ILE A 577 25.97 11.11 -24.75
N ILE A 578 25.62 12.13 -23.98
CA ILE A 578 26.56 12.90 -23.14
C ILE A 578 26.55 12.42 -21.69
N PHE A 579 25.41 11.91 -21.20
CA PHE A 579 25.28 11.30 -19.87
C PHE A 579 24.39 10.06 -19.93
N THR A 580 24.69 9.08 -19.08
CA THR A 580 23.78 8.00 -18.72
C THR A 580 23.52 8.12 -17.23
N LEU A 581 22.28 8.46 -16.86
CA LEU A 581 21.85 8.66 -15.49
C LEU A 581 21.52 7.28 -14.90
N THR A 582 22.34 6.82 -13.96
CA THR A 582 22.25 5.50 -13.33
C THR A 582 21.87 5.64 -11.86
N GLY A 583 20.93 4.84 -11.37
CA GLY A 583 20.56 4.81 -9.94
C GLY A 583 19.21 4.18 -9.63
N HIS A 584 18.33 4.03 -10.62
CA HIS A 584 17.10 3.27 -10.46
C HIS A 584 17.37 1.75 -10.51
N GLU A 585 16.67 0.99 -9.67
CA GLU A 585 16.81 -0.48 -9.61
C GLU A 585 15.86 -1.20 -10.58
N LYS A 586 14.85 -0.48 -11.07
CA LYS A 586 13.85 -0.97 -12.03
C LYS A 586 13.60 0.06 -13.13
N MET A 587 12.76 -0.32 -14.09
CA MET A 587 12.47 0.48 -15.28
C MET A 587 11.91 1.86 -14.91
N VAL A 588 12.52 2.89 -15.50
CA VAL A 588 12.04 4.27 -15.45
C VAL A 588 10.76 4.39 -16.27
N THR A 589 9.72 4.93 -15.65
CA THR A 589 8.37 5.02 -16.22
C THR A 589 8.03 6.42 -16.68
N SER A 590 8.72 7.45 -16.15
CA SER A 590 8.47 8.84 -16.47
C SER A 590 9.70 9.71 -16.23
N VAL A 591 9.82 10.78 -17.00
CA VAL A 591 10.86 11.80 -16.87
C VAL A 591 10.30 13.17 -17.20
N ALA A 592 10.68 14.18 -16.42
CA ALA A 592 10.39 15.59 -16.65
C ALA A 592 11.67 16.42 -16.48
N ILE A 593 11.76 17.55 -17.18
CA ILE A 593 12.91 18.45 -17.14
C ILE A 593 12.48 19.77 -16.52
N THR A 594 13.31 20.35 -15.65
CA THR A 594 13.01 21.66 -15.07
C THR A 594 12.96 22.71 -16.18
N PRO A 595 12.04 23.70 -16.10
CA PRO A 595 11.94 24.80 -17.05
C PRO A 595 13.24 25.59 -17.29
N ASP A 596 14.18 25.58 -16.35
CA ASP A 596 15.52 26.19 -16.51
C ASP A 596 16.52 25.29 -17.28
N GLY A 597 16.14 24.05 -17.60
CA GLY A 597 16.94 23.06 -18.33
C GLY A 597 18.06 22.41 -17.54
N LYS A 598 18.18 22.67 -16.23
CA LYS A 598 19.34 22.25 -15.42
C LYS A 598 19.16 20.92 -14.72
N LYS A 599 17.94 20.52 -14.40
CA LYS A 599 17.66 19.28 -13.68
C LYS A 599 16.64 18.43 -14.43
N ALA A 600 16.67 17.14 -14.17
CA ALA A 600 15.61 16.21 -14.54
C ALA A 600 15.04 15.54 -13.29
N VAL A 601 13.77 15.21 -13.32
CA VAL A 601 13.11 14.38 -12.31
C VAL A 601 12.60 13.13 -13.00
N SER A 602 12.83 11.96 -12.42
CA SER A 602 12.34 10.68 -12.95
C SER A 602 11.57 9.89 -11.93
N GLY A 603 10.53 9.19 -12.39
CA GLY A 603 9.78 8.21 -11.63
C GLY A 603 10.07 6.80 -12.14
N SER A 604 10.09 5.81 -11.24
CA SER A 604 10.43 4.43 -11.58
C SER A 604 9.51 3.39 -10.94
N SER A 605 9.53 2.20 -11.54
CA SER A 605 8.90 1.00 -11.01
C SER A 605 9.52 0.50 -9.70
N ASP A 606 10.67 1.05 -9.29
CA ASP A 606 11.30 0.82 -8.00
C ASP A 606 10.70 1.66 -6.85
N LYS A 607 9.61 2.40 -7.14
CA LYS A 607 8.86 3.26 -6.20
C LYS A 607 9.53 4.60 -5.88
N THR A 608 10.69 4.88 -6.48
CA THR A 608 11.45 6.10 -6.20
C THR A 608 11.18 7.23 -7.19
N VAL A 609 11.40 8.46 -6.71
CA VAL A 609 11.43 9.68 -7.54
C VAL A 609 12.81 10.30 -7.38
N LYS A 610 13.62 10.31 -8.44
CA LYS A 610 15.01 10.82 -8.38
C LYS A 610 15.15 12.14 -9.10
N VAL A 611 16.01 13.01 -8.57
CA VAL A 611 16.40 14.29 -9.18
C VAL A 611 17.84 14.18 -9.66
N TRP A 612 18.06 14.60 -10.91
CA TRP A 612 19.34 14.52 -11.60
C TRP A 612 19.82 15.91 -11.99
N ASP A 613 21.12 16.11 -11.93
CA ASP A 613 21.79 17.28 -12.45
C ASP A 613 22.19 17.04 -13.92
N LEU A 614 21.75 17.90 -14.84
CA LEU A 614 22.01 17.75 -16.28
C LEU A 614 23.30 18.42 -16.76
N GLU A 615 24.01 19.11 -15.87
CA GLU A 615 25.34 19.66 -16.15
C GLU A 615 26.43 18.62 -15.82
N THR A 616 26.20 17.78 -14.82
CA THR A 616 27.16 16.79 -14.30
C THR A 616 26.75 15.33 -14.56
N GLY A 617 25.47 15.07 -14.81
CA GLY A 617 24.92 13.71 -14.97
C GLY A 617 24.76 12.93 -13.67
N MET A 618 24.90 13.58 -12.51
CA MET A 618 24.83 12.93 -11.20
C MET A 618 23.43 13.01 -10.56
N GLU A 619 23.10 12.04 -9.71
CA GLU A 619 21.93 12.10 -8.83
C GLU A 619 22.15 13.18 -7.77
N ILE A 620 21.17 14.09 -7.65
CA ILE A 620 21.13 15.14 -6.60
C ILE A 620 20.47 14.59 -5.34
N SER A 621 19.31 13.94 -5.50
CA SER A 621 18.49 13.47 -4.38
C SER A 621 17.46 12.42 -4.83
N ASN A 622 17.08 11.53 -3.92
CA ASN A 622 15.85 10.74 -3.99
C ASN A 622 14.77 11.45 -3.15
N LEU A 623 13.63 11.77 -3.77
CA LEU A 623 12.49 12.44 -3.12
C LEU A 623 11.59 11.45 -2.39
N SER A 624 11.47 10.20 -2.87
CA SER A 624 10.63 9.16 -2.26
C SER A 624 11.31 8.42 -1.12
#